data_AF-A0A7Y2SL38-F1
#
_entry.id   AF-A0A7Y2SL38-F1
#
_cell.length_a   1.000
_cell.length_b   1.000
_cell.length_c   1.000
_cell.angle_alpha   90.00
_cell.angle_beta   90.00
_cell.angle_gamma   90.00
#
_symmetry.space_group_name_H-M   'P 1'
#
loop_
_entity.id
_entity.type
_entity.pdbx_description
1 polymer ?
#
loop_
_entity_poly.entity_id
_entity_poly.type
_entity_poly.pdbx_seq_one_letter_code
_entity_poly.pdbx_strand_id
1 'polypeptide(L)'
;MQIEQIAEYEVSYRPEGEPALSFFHVVRGREVARLGAAEVAELRELLAVAQKRIRSLGDKQLILGAGGDLSLYAPSGQRACYLNADQAQTLARLLGAG
;
A
#
# COMPACT_ATOMS: atom_id res chain seq x y z
N MET A 1 12.63 -9.26 -6.80
CA MET A 1 12.43 -8.09 -5.91
C MET A 1 12.40 -6.87 -6.81
N GLN A 2 11.37 -6.04 -6.68
CA GLN A 2 11.21 -4.80 -7.43
C GLN A 2 11.11 -3.65 -6.43
N ILE A 3 11.76 -2.52 -6.73
CA ILE A 3 11.74 -1.32 -5.90
C ILE A 3 11.28 -0.17 -6.77
N GLU A 4 10.33 0.61 -6.27
CA GLU A 4 9.78 1.77 -6.98
C GLU A 4 9.58 2.93 -6.02
N GLN A 5 9.92 4.15 -6.45
CA GLN A 5 9.63 5.35 -5.69
C GLN A 5 8.21 5.83 -6.04
N ILE A 6 7.32 5.82 -5.05
CA ILE A 6 5.96 6.31 -5.19
C ILE A 6 5.77 7.44 -4.17
N ALA A 7 5.66 8.68 -4.66
CA ALA A 7 5.64 9.89 -3.84
C ALA A 7 6.88 9.99 -2.91
N GLU A 8 6.66 10.05 -1.60
CA GLU A 8 7.67 10.12 -0.55
C GLU A 8 8.04 8.74 0.03
N TYR A 9 7.65 7.66 -0.66
CA TYR A 9 7.88 6.28 -0.24
C TYR A 9 8.77 5.55 -1.24
N GLU A 10 9.78 4.87 -0.73
CA GLU A 10 10.41 3.76 -1.44
C GLU A 10 9.59 2.50 -1.15
N VAL A 11 9.00 1.93 -2.20
CA VAL A 11 8.14 0.76 -2.12
C VAL A 11 8.89 -0.46 -2.62
N SER A 12 9.15 -1.42 -1.73
CA SER A 12 9.85 -2.66 -2.06
C SER A 12 8.86 -3.82 -2.13
N TYR A 13 8.77 -4.48 -3.28
CA TYR A 13 7.92 -5.63 -3.53
C TYR A 13 8.73 -6.91 -3.78
N ARG A 14 8.46 -7.94 -2.97
CA ARG A 14 9.05 -9.27 -3.06
C ARG A 14 7.94 -10.30 -2.77
N PRO A 15 7.25 -10.85 -3.79
CA PRO A 15 6.07 -11.70 -3.59
C PRO A 15 6.28 -12.89 -2.64
N GLU A 16 7.48 -13.47 -2.63
CA GLU A 16 7.88 -14.60 -1.77
C GLU A 16 8.70 -14.17 -0.54
N GLY A 17 8.71 -12.88 -0.23
CA GLY A 17 9.44 -12.30 0.90
C GLY A 17 8.60 -12.16 2.15
N GLU A 18 9.27 -11.99 3.29
CA GLU A 18 8.66 -11.57 4.55
C GLU A 18 9.39 -10.30 5.05
N PRO A 19 8.80 -9.10 4.89
CA PRO A 19 7.47 -8.83 4.34
C PRO A 19 7.45 -8.97 2.81
N ALA A 20 6.26 -9.16 2.24
CA ALA A 20 6.07 -9.23 0.80
C ALA A 20 6.05 -7.84 0.15
N LEU A 21 5.58 -6.82 0.87
CA LEU A 21 5.60 -5.42 0.47
C LEU A 21 5.99 -4.54 1.65
N SER A 22 6.87 -3.57 1.43
CA SER A 22 7.21 -2.56 2.45
C SER A 22 7.20 -1.15 1.87
N PHE A 23 6.88 -0.19 2.73
CA PHE A 23 6.90 1.24 2.45
C PHE A 23 7.90 1.91 3.40
N PHE A 24 9.01 2.38 2.85
CA PHE A 24 9.97 3.20 3.57
C PHE A 24 9.74 4.67 3.24
N HIS A 25 9.42 5.48 4.24
CA HIS A 25 9.19 6.91 4.03
C HIS A 25 10.53 7.63 3.98
N VAL A 26 10.93 8.09 2.79
CA VAL A 26 12.29 8.59 2.52
C VAL A 26 12.60 9.86 3.30
N VAL A 27 11.63 10.77 3.43
CA VAL A 27 11.81 12.03 4.17
C VAL A 27 11.92 11.80 5.68
N ARG A 28 11.17 10.83 6.23
CA ARG A 28 11.17 10.52 7.67
C ARG A 28 12.24 9.50 8.06
N GLY A 29 12.91 8.89 7.09
CA GLY A 29 13.95 7.89 7.33
C GLY A 29 13.49 6.65 8.09
N ARG A 30 12.22 6.23 7.92
CA ARG A 30 11.67 5.05 8.62
C ARG A 30 10.66 4.27 7.79
N GLU A 31 10.57 2.98 8.08
CA GLU A 31 9.50 2.12 7.58
C GLU A 31 8.16 2.53 8.19
N VAL A 32 7.12 2.66 7.36
CA VAL A 32 5.78 3.10 7.77
C VAL A 32 4.72 2.02 7.56
N ALA A 33 4.94 1.08 6.64
CA ALA A 33 4.06 -0.06 6.45
C ALA A 33 4.85 -1.29 5.97
N ARG A 34 4.43 -2.45 6.47
CA ARG A 34 4.86 -3.78 6.02
C ARG A 34 3.61 -4.61 5.82
N LEU A 35 3.56 -5.33 4.72
CA LEU A 35 2.48 -6.25 4.40
C LEU A 35 3.06 -7.62 4.03
N GLY A 36 2.52 -8.68 4.62
CA GLY A 36 2.79 -10.06 4.25
C GLY A 36 2.05 -10.46 2.96
N ALA A 37 2.33 -11.65 2.45
CA ALA A 37 1.80 -12.10 1.16
C ALA A 37 0.25 -12.08 1.08
N ALA A 38 -0.44 -12.47 2.16
CA ALA A 38 -1.91 -12.47 2.20
C ALA A 38 -2.50 -11.05 2.13
N GLU A 39 -1.92 -10.11 2.86
CA GLU A 39 -2.31 -8.71 2.86
C GLU A 39 -2.02 -8.05 1.50
N VAL A 40 -0.91 -8.43 0.86
CA VAL A 40 -0.60 -7.95 -0.50
C VAL A 40 -1.61 -8.48 -1.52
N ALA A 41 -2.03 -9.74 -1.40
CA ALA A 41 -3.05 -10.31 -2.28
C ALA A 41 -4.40 -9.57 -2.14
N GLU A 42 -4.84 -9.32 -0.90
CA GLU A 42 -6.05 -8.54 -0.63
C GLU A 42 -5.93 -7.09 -1.15
N LEU A 43 -4.80 -6.43 -0.90
CA LEU A 43 -4.55 -5.09 -1.41
C LEU A 43 -4.62 -5.03 -2.95
N ARG A 44 -4.04 -6.03 -3.63
CA ARG A 44 -4.08 -6.15 -5.09
C ARG A 44 -5.51 -6.25 -5.61
N GLU A 45 -6.35 -7.09 -4.99
CA GLU A 45 -7.76 -7.22 -5.35
C GLU A 45 -8.55 -5.93 -5.11
N LEU A 46 -8.31 -5.27 -3.98
CA LEU A 46 -8.98 -4.03 -3.65
C LEU A 46 -8.62 -2.88 -4.60
N LEU A 47 -7.35 -2.81 -5.02
CA LEU A 47 -6.87 -1.83 -6.01
C LEU A 47 -7.46 -2.07 -7.41
N ALA A 48 -7.72 -3.32 -7.81
CA ALA A 48 -8.31 -3.65 -9.11
C ALA A 48 -9.76 -3.16 -9.27
N VAL A 49 -10.52 -3.10 -8.17
CA VAL A 49 -11.95 -2.72 -8.21
C VAL A 49 -12.17 -1.21 -8.22
N ALA A 50 -11.18 -0.41 -7.80
CA ALA A 50 -11.23 1.06 -7.77
C ALA A 50 -12.53 1.65 -7.16
N GLN A 51 -13.02 1.04 -6.08
CA GLN A 51 -14.25 1.48 -5.38
C GLN A 51 -13.93 2.03 -4.00
N LYS A 52 -14.65 3.08 -3.59
CA LYS A 52 -14.59 3.60 -2.22
C LYS A 52 -14.87 2.49 -1.20
N ARG A 53 -13.90 2.16 -0.35
CA ARG A 53 -14.01 1.10 0.66
C ARG A 53 -13.15 1.42 1.88
N ILE A 54 -13.62 0.98 3.04
CA ILE A 54 -12.84 0.92 4.26
C ILE A 54 -12.75 -0.55 4.64
N ARG A 55 -11.52 -1.03 4.88
CA ARG A 55 -11.22 -2.43 5.21
C ARG A 55 -10.08 -2.51 6.19
N SER A 56 -10.07 -3.57 6.98
CA SER A 56 -8.86 -3.99 7.68
C SER A 56 -7.93 -4.66 6.68
N LEU A 57 -6.63 -4.47 6.85
CA LEU A 57 -5.58 -5.13 6.08
C LEU A 57 -4.53 -5.61 7.07
N GLY A 58 -4.72 -6.85 7.55
CA GLY A 58 -4.03 -7.32 8.76
C GLY A 58 -4.42 -6.50 9.99
N ASP A 59 -3.41 -5.97 10.69
CA ASP A 59 -3.58 -5.08 11.84
C ASP A 59 -3.79 -3.60 11.46
N LYS A 60 -3.68 -3.26 10.18
CA LYS A 60 -3.81 -1.91 9.66
C LYS A 60 -5.23 -1.65 9.17
N GLN A 61 -5.59 -0.37 9.04
CA GLN A 61 -6.80 0.03 8.34
C GLN A 61 -6.42 0.63 6.98
N LEU A 62 -7.09 0.15 5.94
CA LEU A 62 -6.99 0.64 4.57
C LEU A 62 -8.27 1.43 4.22
N ILE A 63 -8.08 2.63 3.70
CA ILE A 63 -9.15 3.44 3.11
C ILE A 63 -8.81 3.63 1.63
N LEU A 64 -9.71 3.18 0.77
CA LEU A 64 -9.75 3.52 -0.64
C LEU A 64 -10.79 4.62 -0.83
N GLY A 65 -10.36 5.78 -1.32
CA GLY A 65 -11.23 6.91 -1.58
C GLY A 65 -12.00 6.73 -2.90
N ALA A 66 -13.05 7.54 -3.07
CA ALA A 66 -13.85 7.51 -4.30
C ALA A 66 -13.08 8.02 -5.53
N GLY A 67 -12.02 8.80 -5.32
CA GLY A 67 -11.13 9.27 -6.37
C GLY A 67 -10.04 8.27 -6.75
N GLY A 68 -9.99 7.08 -6.12
CA GLY A 68 -8.93 6.10 -6.32
C GLY A 68 -7.68 6.32 -5.45
N ASP A 69 -7.71 7.30 -4.55
CA ASP A 69 -6.67 7.50 -3.54
C ASP A 69 -6.67 6.39 -2.49
N LEU A 70 -5.52 6.20 -1.86
CA LEU A 70 -5.28 5.15 -0.87
C LEU A 70 -4.68 5.77 0.39
N SER A 71 -5.23 5.41 1.55
CA SER A 71 -4.63 5.70 2.84
C SER A 71 -4.46 4.42 3.66
N LEU A 72 -3.27 4.20 4.20
CA LEU A 72 -3.00 3.17 5.19
C LEU A 72 -2.82 3.82 6.57
N TYR A 73 -3.50 3.26 7.56
CA TYR A 73 -3.45 3.67 8.94
C TYR A 73 -2.83 2.55 9.77
N ALA A 74 -1.87 2.93 10.63
CA ALA A 74 -1.28 2.03 11.60
C ALA A 74 -2.34 1.60 12.65
N PRO A 75 -2.11 0.51 13.41
CA PRO A 75 -3.02 0.07 14.47
C PRO A 75 -3.32 1.16 15.51
N SER A 76 -2.40 2.11 15.70
CA SER A 76 -2.59 3.28 16.58
C SER A 76 -3.59 4.33 16.05
N GLY A 77 -4.15 4.14 14.85
CA GLY A 77 -5.02 5.10 14.19
C GLY A 77 -4.29 6.26 13.51
N GLN A 78 -2.95 6.30 13.56
CA GLN A 78 -2.16 7.29 12.83
C GLN A 78 -2.07 6.91 11.34
N ARG A 79 -2.25 7.87 10.44
CA ARG A 79 -2.00 7.65 9.00
C ARG A 79 -0.52 7.37 8.77
N ALA A 80 -0.23 6.17 8.26
CA ALA A 80 1.10 5.69 7.96
C ALA A 80 1.54 6.07 6.54
N CYS A 81 0.63 5.96 5.57
CA CYS A 81 0.89 6.24 4.17
C CYS A 81 -0.35 6.85 3.51
N TYR A 82 -0.12 7.78 2.58
CA TYR A 82 -1.14 8.32 1.69
C TYR A 82 -0.62 8.34 0.25
N LEU A 83 -1.41 7.81 -0.68
CA LEU A 83 -1.17 7.88 -2.11
C LEU A 83 -2.39 8.52 -2.78
N ASN A 84 -2.17 9.46 -3.68
CA ASN A 84 -3.23 9.94 -4.56
C ASN A 84 -3.59 8.87 -5.63
N ALA A 85 -4.57 9.16 -6.49
CA ALA A 85 -5.07 8.20 -7.48
C ALA A 85 -3.97 7.66 -8.42
N ASP A 86 -3.15 8.53 -9.01
CA ASP A 86 -2.09 8.13 -9.95
C ASP A 86 -1.00 7.30 -9.25
N GLN A 87 -0.68 7.65 -8.02
CA GLN A 87 0.28 6.92 -7.18
C GLN A 87 -0.27 5.56 -6.75
N ALA A 88 -1.56 5.48 -6.38
CA ALA A 88 -2.23 4.22 -6.09
C ALA A 88 -2.30 3.32 -7.33
N GLN A 89 -2.50 3.88 -8.52
CA GLN A 89 -2.46 3.14 -9.77
C GLN A 89 -1.04 2.66 -10.14
N THR A 90 -0.02 3.42 -9.75
CA THR A 90 1.39 2.99 -9.88
C THR A 90 1.65 1.80 -8.96
N LEU A 91 1.18 1.86 -7.71
CA LEU A 91 1.22 0.73 -6.78
C LEU A 91 0.45 -0.49 -7.33
N ALA A 92 -0.74 -0.28 -7.89
CA ALA A 92 -1.54 -1.34 -8.52
C ALA A 92 -0.74 -2.06 -9.62
N ARG A 93 -0.08 -1.31 -10.50
CA ARG A 93 0.79 -1.87 -11.56
C ARG A 93 1.99 -2.64 -11.00
N LEU A 94 2.65 -2.11 -9.96
CA LEU A 94 3.74 -2.81 -9.26
C LEU A 94 3.28 -4.17 -8.70
N LEU A 95 2.05 -4.24 -8.19
CA LEU A 95 1.46 -5.46 -7.63
C LEU A 95 0.84 -6.38 -8.69
N GLY A 96 0.82 -5.98 -9.96
CA GLY A 96 0.12 -6.70 -11.04
C GLY A 96 -1.39 -6.73 -10.86
N ALA A 97 -1.99 -5.72 -10.22
CA ALA A 97 -3.43 -5.48 -10.23
C ALA A 97 -3.81 -4.85 -11.57
N GLY A 98 -4.73 -5.47 -12.31
CA GLY A 98 -5.20 -5.03 -13.63
C GLY A 98 -6.60 -5.53 -13.93
#